data_AF-V8D5G5-F1
#
_entry.id   AF-V8D5G5-F1
#
_cell.length_a   1.000
_cell.length_b   1.000
_cell.length_c   1.000
_cell.angle_alpha   90.00
_cell.angle_beta   90.00
_cell.angle_gamma   90.00
#
_symmetry.space_group_name_H-M   'P 1'
#
loop_
_entity.id
_entity.type
_entity.pdbx_description
1 polymer ?
#
loop_
_entity_poly.entity_id
_entity_poly.type
_entity_poly.pdbx_seq_one_letter_code
_entity_poly.pdbx_strand_id
1 'polypeptide(L)' 'MDDNSNRAPDELNDDELIAFIHDQTKLVQMEFDSLQADGDRASYDDRIAQLDNANKIAEQRGLEVPRRA' A
#
# COMPACT_ATOMS: atom_id res chain seq x y z
N MET A 1 -4.54 6.17 -17.31
CA MET A 1 -4.79 5.12 -16.31
C MET A 1 -3.50 4.34 -16.30
N ASP A 2 -2.64 4.60 -15.32
CA ASP A 2 -1.31 4.00 -15.26
C ASP A 2 -1.45 2.58 -14.74
N ASP A 3 -0.91 1.62 -15.51
CA ASP A 3 -0.87 0.17 -15.28
C ASP A 3 0.04 -0.21 -14.09
N ASN A 4 0.04 0.59 -13.01
CA ASN A 4 0.84 0.34 -11.81
C ASN A 4 0.17 -0.65 -10.84
N SER A 5 -1.05 -1.12 -11.13
CA SER A 5 -1.78 -2.05 -10.25
C SER A 5 -1.23 -3.48 -10.23
N ASN A 6 -0.30 -3.84 -11.12
CA ASN A 6 0.23 -5.21 -11.21
C ASN A 6 1.76 -5.32 -11.13
N ARG A 7 2.49 -4.20 -10.97
CA ARG A 7 3.94 -4.23 -10.78
C ARG A 7 4.25 -4.55 -9.32
N ALA A 8 5.17 -5.48 -9.11
CA ALA A 8 5.62 -5.79 -7.76
C ALA A 8 6.38 -4.57 -7.20
N PRO A 9 6.22 -4.22 -5.91
CA PRO A 9 6.80 -3.00 -5.35
C PRO A 9 8.35 -2.95 -5.42
N ASP A 10 9.01 -4.09 -5.64
CA ASP A 10 10.45 -4.19 -5.90
C ASP A 10 10.86 -3.75 -7.31
N GLU A 11 9.95 -3.75 -8.27
CA GLU A 11 10.18 -3.30 -9.65
C GLU A 11 9.96 -1.79 -9.84
N LEU A 12 9.34 -1.13 -8.86
CA LEU A 12 9.09 0.30 -8.87
C LEU A 12 10.37 1.07 -8.56
N ASN A 13 10.56 2.24 -9.19
CA ASN A 13 11.58 3.18 -8.75
C ASN A 13 11.17 3.85 -7.42
N ASP A 14 12.06 4.64 -6.83
CA ASP A 14 11.81 5.20 -5.49
C ASP A 14 10.60 6.14 -5.43
N ASP A 15 10.42 7.00 -6.43
CA ASP A 15 9.27 7.91 -6.53
C ASP A 15 7.96 7.15 -6.78
N GLU A 16 8.00 6.15 -7.66
CA GLU A 16 6.89 5.25 -7.96
C GLU A 16 6.49 4.41 -6.75
N LEU A 17 7.47 3.96 -5.96
CA LEU A 17 7.26 3.20 -4.74
C LEU A 17 6.61 4.06 -3.65
N ILE A 18 7.06 5.31 -3.49
CA ILE A 18 6.43 6.26 -2.57
C ILE A 18 4.98 6.54 -2.99
N ALA A 19 4.74 6.79 -4.27
CA ALA A 19 3.39 6.99 -4.81
C ALA A 19 2.51 5.75 -4.60
N PHE A 20 3.04 4.55 -4.86
CA PHE A 20 2.35 3.28 -4.64
C PHE A 20 1.97 3.09 -3.17
N ILE A 21 2.88 3.34 -2.22
CA ILE A 21 2.61 3.23 -0.79
C ILE A 21 1.51 4.21 -0.36
N HIS A 22 1.54 5.44 -0.87
CA HIS A 22 0.53 6.44 -0.57
C HIS A 22 -0.86 6.03 -1.08
N ASP A 23 -0.94 5.50 -2.30
CA ASP A 23 -2.20 5.01 -2.87
C ASP A 23 -2.71 3.76 -2.13
N GLN A 24 -1.83 2.81 -1.79
CA GLN A 24 -2.19 1.66 -0.97
C GLN A 24 -2.67 2.06 0.42
N THR A 25 -2.06 3.08 1.03
CA THR A 25 -2.51 3.60 2.34
C THR A 25 -3.94 4.14 2.28
N LYS A 26 -4.29 4.88 1.23
CA LYS A 26 -5.66 5.36 1.02
C LYS A 26 -6.63 4.20 0.80
N LEU A 27 -6.24 3.23 -0.01
CA LEU A 27 -7.05 2.04 -0.29
C LEU A 27 -7.30 1.21 0.98
N VAL A 28 -6.28 1.00 1.81
CA VAL A 28 -6.42 0.32 3.11
C VAL A 28 -7.38 1.09 4.03
N GLN A 29 -7.31 2.42 4.08
CA GLN A 29 -8.24 3.23 4.86
C GLN A 29 -9.69 3.07 4.35
N MET A 30 -9.90 3.11 3.03
CA MET A 30 -11.23 2.91 2.45
C MET A 30 -11.78 1.51 2.75
N GLU A 31 -10.96 0.46 2.62
CA GLU A 31 -11.37 -0.91 2.97
C GLU A 31 -11.64 -1.05 4.47
N PHE A 32 -10.86 -0.38 5.34
CA PHE A 32 -11.11 -0.36 6.78
C PHE A 32 -12.46 0.27 7.13
N ASP A 33 -12.77 1.40 6.51
CA ASP A 33 -14.04 2.10 6.71
C ASP A 33 -15.22 1.25 6.19
N SER A 34 -15.02 0.54 5.08
CA SER A 34 -15.98 -0.44 4.53
C SER A 34 -16.19 -1.65 5.46
N LEU A 35 -15.11 -2.17 6.06
CA LEU A 35 -15.14 -3.26 7.04
C LEU A 35 -15.98 -2.96 8.28
N GLN A 36 -15.98 -1.71 8.73
CA GLN A 36 -16.81 -1.28 9.85
C GLN A 36 -18.30 -1.24 9.50
N ALA A 37 -18.64 -1.12 8.21
CA ALA A 37 -20.02 -1.03 7.74
C ALA A 37 -20.65 -2.41 7.47
N ASP A 38 -19.96 -3.31 6.75
CA ASP A 38 -20.34 -4.71 6.50
C ASP A 38 -19.29 -5.45 5.62
N GLY A 39 -18.05 -4.94 5.58
CA GLY A 39 -17.04 -5.29 4.57
C GLY A 39 -16.31 -6.63 4.77
N ASP A 40 -15.72 -7.12 3.69
CA ASP A 40 -14.94 -8.36 3.65
C ASP A 40 -13.55 -8.17 4.29
N ARG A 41 -13.31 -8.91 5.38
CA ARG A 41 -12.05 -8.88 6.12
C ARG A 41 -10.86 -9.40 5.31
N ALA A 42 -11.09 -10.36 4.40
CA ALA A 42 -10.02 -10.92 3.59
C ALA A 42 -9.40 -9.87 2.66
N SER A 43 -10.24 -9.03 2.04
CA SER A 43 -9.77 -7.99 1.12
C SER A 43 -8.89 -6.94 1.82
N TYR A 44 -9.24 -6.57 3.06
CA TYR A 44 -8.44 -5.65 3.86
C TYR A 44 -7.12 -6.24 4.33
N ASP A 45 -7.13 -7.48 4.80
CA ASP A 45 -5.92 -8.16 5.26
C ASP A 45 -4.92 -8.32 4.08
N ASP A 46 -5.41 -8.64 2.88
CA ASP A 46 -4.60 -8.68 1.66
C ASP A 46 -3.98 -7.31 1.32
N ARG A 47 -4.75 -6.22 1.45
CA ARG A 47 -4.22 -4.86 1.21
C ARG A 47 -3.20 -4.42 2.24
N ILE A 48 -3.40 -4.77 3.51
CA ILE A 48 -2.38 -4.53 4.55
C ILE A 48 -1.09 -5.28 4.22
N ALA A 49 -1.17 -6.55 3.82
CA ALA A 49 0.01 -7.33 3.48
C ALA A 49 0.80 -6.71 2.30
N GLN A 50 0.10 -6.18 1.30
CA GLN A 50 0.72 -5.46 0.18
C GLN A 50 1.38 -4.15 0.62
N LEU A 51 0.71 -3.36 1.46
CA LEU A 51 1.24 -2.11 2.01
C LEU A 51 2.48 -2.38 2.88
N ASP A 52 2.44 -3.41 3.73
CA ASP A 52 3.57 -3.82 4.57
C ASP A 52 4.78 -4.27 3.73
N ASN A 53 4.54 -4.99 2.63
CA ASN A 53 5.61 -5.39 1.72
C ASN A 53 6.28 -4.16 1.08
N ALA A 54 5.48 -3.21 0.59
CA ALA A 54 6.00 -1.99 -0.02
C ALA A 54 6.75 -1.12 1.00
N ASN A 55 6.24 -1.00 2.23
CA ASN A 55 6.93 -0.29 3.32
C ASN A 55 8.29 -0.92 3.67
N LYS A 56 8.38 -2.26 3.70
CA LYS A 56 9.65 -2.97 3.92
C LYS A 56 10.66 -2.68 2.82
N ILE A 57 10.23 -2.69 1.56
CA ILE A 57 11.11 -2.40 0.41
C ILE A 57 11.58 -0.95 0.48
N ALA A 58 10.69 -0.01 0.82
CA ALA A 58 11.05 1.38 0.98
C ALA A 58 12.05 1.60 2.13
N GLU A 59 11.86 0.93 3.27
CA GLU A 59 12.80 0.96 4.40
C GLU A 59 14.18 0.38 4.02
N GLN A 60 14.21 -0.73 3.28
CA GLN A 60 15.47 -1.32 2.77
C GLN A 60 16.22 -0.38 1.83
N ARG A 61 15.49 0.47 1.10
CA ARG A 61 16.05 1.50 0.20
C ARG A 61 16.38 2.82 0.92
N GLY A 62 16.06 2.94 2.21
CA GLY A 62 16.28 4.16 2.99
C GLY A 62 15.31 5.29 2.64
N LEU A 63 14.14 4.97 2.07
CA LEU A 63 13.13 5.95 1.71
C LEU A 63 12.30 6.35 2.93
N GLU A 64 12.12 7.66 3.11
CA GLU A 64 11.30 8.21 4.18
C GLU A 64 9.85 8.26 3.71
N VAL A 65 9.10 7.20 4.02
CA VAL A 65 7.67 7.11 3.71
C VAL A 65 6.86 7.57 4.92
N PRO A 66 5.82 8.41 4.76
CA PRO A 66 4.98 8.82 5.87
C PRO A 66 4.31 7.60 6.51
N ARG A 67 4.85 7.14 7.64
CA ARG A 67 4.23 6.10 8.46
C ARG A 67 3.07 6.74 9.22
N ARG A 68 1.92 6.08 9.16
CA ARG A 68 0.68 6.47 9.84
C ARG A 68 0.99 6.80 11.32
N ALA A 69 0.60 7.99 11.78
CA ALA A 69 0.69 8.40 13.18
C ALA A 69 -0.39 7.71 14.04
#